data_AF-B8E0Z2-F1
#
_entry.id   AF-B8E0Z2-F1
#
_cell.length_a   1.000
_cell.length_b   1.000
_cell.length_c   1.000
_cell.angle_alpha   90.00
_cell.angle_beta   90.00
_cell.angle_gamma   90.00
#
_symmetry.space_group_name_H-M   'P 1'
#
loop_
_entity.id
_entity.type
_entity.pdbx_description
1 polymer ?
#
loop_
_entity_poly.entity_id
_entity_poly.type
_entity_poly.pdbx_seq_one_letter_code
_entity_poly.pdbx_strand_id
1 'polypeptide(L)'
;MNTQIGVWIFIPIIMGIALIPIPSSFLTKFLIVFLTLSYSIIFGSVRYAFFMHTLLNFSYIFSAPLYFIFGLFIDFSYVVGTYSFYVGIIAKKLQKTEEAWKWIY
;
A
#
# COMPACT_ATOMS: atom_id res chain seq x y z
N MET A 1 -13.61 13.09 0.62
CA MET A 1 -14.05 11.92 1.41
C MET A 1 -14.32 10.71 0.53
N ASN A 2 -15.18 10.80 -0.50
CA ASN A 2 -15.57 9.64 -1.33
C ASN A 2 -14.38 8.90 -1.97
N THR A 3 -13.36 9.64 -2.43
CA THR A 3 -12.16 9.04 -3.03
C THR A 3 -11.29 8.29 -2.02
N GLN A 4 -11.16 8.80 -0.80
CA GLN A 4 -10.35 8.19 0.26
C GLN A 4 -11.00 6.91 0.81
N ILE A 5 -12.34 6.87 0.88
CA ILE A 5 -13.10 5.67 1.18
C ILE A 5 -12.88 4.61 0.09
N GLY A 6 -12.85 5.03 -1.18
CA GLY A 6 -12.50 4.15 -2.29
C GLY A 6 -11.12 3.53 -2.10
N VAL A 7 -10.09 4.33 -1.80
CA VAL A 7 -8.73 3.83 -1.57
C VAL A 7 -8.68 2.80 -0.44
N TRP A 8 -9.39 3.04 0.67
CA TRP A 8 -9.42 2.10 1.79
C TRP A 8 -10.07 0.75 1.44
N ILE A 9 -11.04 0.73 0.53
CA ILE A 9 -11.66 -0.51 0.04
C ILE A 9 -10.73 -1.19 -1.00
N PHE A 10 -10.07 -0.41 -1.85
CA PHE A 10 -9.19 -0.95 -2.89
C PHE A 10 -7.91 -1.58 -2.35
N ILE A 11 -7.30 -1.01 -1.29
CA ILE A 11 -6.06 -1.54 -0.68
C ILE A 11 -6.17 -3.03 -0.32
N PRO A 12 -7.15 -3.49 0.49
CA PRO A 12 -7.24 -4.89 0.89
C PRO A 12 -7.59 -5.81 -0.28
N ILE A 13 -8.33 -5.33 -1.28
CA ILE A 13 -8.65 -6.11 -2.49
C ILE A 13 -7.39 -6.34 -3.32
N ILE A 14 -6.66 -5.27 -3.64
CA ILE A 14 -5.44 -5.33 -4.45
C ILE A 14 -4.36 -6.15 -3.74
N MET A 15 -4.13 -5.88 -2.44
CA MET A 15 -3.19 -6.64 -1.63
C MET A 15 -3.61 -8.10 -1.49
N GLY A 16 -4.91 -8.36 -1.29
CA GLY A 16 -5.45 -9.71 -1.20
C GLY A 16 -5.10 -10.53 -2.42
N ILE A 17 -5.39 -10.01 -3.61
CA ILE A 17 -5.06 -10.65 -4.90
C ILE A 17 -3.54 -10.83 -5.04
N ALA A 18 -2.76 -9.80 -4.74
CA ALA A 18 -1.30 -9.83 -4.89
C ALA A 18 -0.61 -10.85 -3.95
N LEU A 19 -1.19 -11.10 -2.77
CA LEU A 19 -0.63 -12.01 -1.76
C LEU A 19 -1.05 -13.49 -1.95
N ILE A 20 -2.02 -13.79 -2.83
CA ILE A 20 -2.43 -15.19 -3.14
C ILE A 20 -1.24 -16.07 -3.52
N PRO A 21 -0.41 -15.72 -4.52
CA PRO A 21 0.66 -16.61 -5.00
C PRO A 21 1.82 -16.80 -4.02
N ILE A 22 1.88 -16.03 -2.94
CA ILE A 22 3.01 -16.08 -2.00
C ILE A 22 2.83 -17.23 -1.01
N PRO A 23 3.77 -18.19 -0.92
CA PRO A 23 3.72 -19.30 0.03
C PRO A 23 4.08 -18.80 1.43
N SER A 24 3.11 -18.21 2.12
CA SER A 24 3.25 -17.68 3.47
C SER A 24 1.97 -17.93 4.27
N SER A 25 2.09 -17.92 5.60
CA SER A 25 0.95 -18.18 6.49
C SER A 25 -0.16 -17.14 6.32
N PHE A 26 -1.41 -17.56 6.51
CA PHE A 26 -2.56 -16.66 6.43
C PHE A 26 -2.43 -15.48 7.43
N LEU A 27 -1.88 -15.75 8.63
CA LEU A 27 -1.68 -14.74 9.66
C LEU A 27 -0.73 -13.62 9.19
N THR A 28 0.40 -13.96 8.55
CA THR A 28 1.36 -12.96 8.07
C THR A 28 0.80 -12.15 6.91
N LYS A 29 -0.01 -12.76 6.03
CA LYS A 29 -0.73 -12.06 4.96
C LYS A 29 -1.77 -11.09 5.51
N PHE A 30 -2.52 -11.50 6.54
CA PHE A 30 -3.49 -10.61 7.19
C PHE A 30 -2.80 -9.43 7.90
N LEU A 31 -1.69 -9.70 8.60
CA LEU A 31 -0.93 -8.70 9.33
C LEU A 31 -0.36 -7.62 8.38
N ILE A 32 0.19 -8.02 7.23
CA ILE A 32 0.71 -7.04 6.26
C ILE A 32 -0.41 -6.18 5.66
N VAL A 33 -1.59 -6.76 5.37
CA VAL A 33 -2.77 -6.01 4.92
C VAL A 33 -3.22 -5.01 5.97
N PHE A 34 -3.30 -5.44 7.22
CA PHE A 34 -3.68 -4.59 8.34
C PHE A 34 -2.70 -3.43 8.57
N LEU A 35 -1.39 -3.70 8.46
CA LEU A 35 -0.36 -2.66 8.55
C LEU A 35 -0.47 -1.64 7.42
N THR A 36 -0.65 -2.07 6.18
CA THR A 36 -0.82 -1.16 5.02
C THR A 36 -2.08 -0.31 5.17
N LEU A 37 -3.17 -0.88 5.68
CA LEU A 37 -4.40 -0.14 5.96
C LEU A 37 -4.19 0.90 7.06
N SER A 38 -3.57 0.51 8.18
CA SER A 38 -3.28 1.41 9.30
C SER A 38 -2.40 2.57 8.84
N TYR A 39 -1.36 2.28 8.04
CA TYR A 39 -0.51 3.28 7.44
C TYR A 39 -1.31 4.24 6.55
N SER A 40 -2.18 3.72 5.68
CA SER A 40 -3.03 4.53 4.80
C SER A 40 -3.96 5.48 5.57
N ILE A 41 -4.51 5.05 6.72
CA ILE A 41 -5.37 5.89 7.55
C ILE A 41 -4.57 7.03 8.20
N ILE A 42 -3.41 6.71 8.80
CA ILE A 42 -2.56 7.70 9.48
C ILE A 42 -2.03 8.70 8.46
N PHE A 43 -1.41 8.21 7.39
CA PHE A 43 -0.82 9.05 6.35
C PHE A 43 -1.88 9.86 5.60
N GLY A 44 -3.04 9.26 5.33
CA GLY A 44 -4.17 9.95 4.71
C GLY A 44 -4.69 11.12 5.56
N SER A 45 -4.71 10.98 6.89
CA SER A 45 -5.08 12.06 7.81
C SER A 45 -4.07 13.19 7.79
N VAL A 46 -2.77 12.87 7.87
CA VAL A 46 -1.67 13.85 7.80
C VAL A 46 -1.70 14.61 6.47
N ARG A 47 -1.86 13.89 5.35
CA ARG A 47 -1.98 14.49 4.02
C ARG A 47 -3.17 15.42 3.91
N TYR A 48 -4.33 15.04 4.44
CA TYR A 48 -5.52 15.88 4.42
C TYR A 48 -5.30 17.20 5.16
N ALA A 49 -4.66 17.17 6.33
CA ALA A 49 -4.27 18.36 7.07
C ALA A 49 -3.29 19.23 6.26
N PHE A 50 -2.29 18.62 5.61
CA PHE A 50 -1.33 19.32 4.76
C PHE A 50 -1.99 20.00 3.56
N PHE A 51 -2.93 19.33 2.89
CA PHE A 51 -3.68 19.89 1.77
C PHE A 51 -4.54 21.08 2.20
N MET A 52 -5.23 20.98 3.33
CA MET A 52 -6.00 22.09 3.86
C MET A 52 -5.12 23.30 4.14
N HIS A 53 -3.97 23.10 4.78
CA HIS A 53 -3.02 24.19 5.03
C HIS A 53 -2.47 24.81 3.73
N THR A 54 -2.16 23.99 2.73
CA THR A 54 -1.62 24.46 1.45
C THR A 54 -2.66 25.25 0.65
N LEU A 55 -3.90 24.76 0.59
CA LEU A 55 -5.00 25.42 -0.14
C LEU A 55 -5.43 26.75 0.48
N LEU A 56 -5.21 26.97 1.78
CA LEU A 56 -5.45 28.26 2.42
C LEU A 56 -4.46 29.34 1.98
N ASN A 57 -3.24 28.95 1.58
CA ASN A 57 -2.15 29.87 1.26
C ASN A 57 -1.88 29.99 -0.25
N PHE A 58 -2.27 28.99 -1.05
CA PHE A 58 -2.00 28.92 -2.48
C PHE A 58 -3.29 28.89 -3.32
N SER A 59 -3.19 29.41 -4.54
CA SER A 59 -4.32 29.51 -5.47
C SER A 59 -4.85 28.13 -5.91
N TYR A 60 -6.15 28.05 -6.19
CA TYR A 60 -6.89 26.82 -6.54
C TYR A 60 -6.31 26.01 -7.71
N ILE A 61 -5.49 26.63 -8.57
CA ILE A 61 -4.84 25.99 -9.72
C ILE A 61 -3.95 24.81 -9.28
N PHE A 62 -3.35 24.88 -8.08
CA PHE A 62 -2.47 23.82 -7.58
C PHE A 62 -3.24 22.61 -7.01
N SER A 63 -4.55 22.69 -6.84
CA SER A 63 -5.36 21.62 -6.21
C SER A 63 -5.28 20.28 -6.96
N ALA A 64 -5.43 20.29 -8.28
CA ALA A 64 -5.40 19.09 -9.12
C ALA A 64 -4.04 18.37 -9.13
N PRO A 65 -2.90 19.04 -9.41
CA PRO A 65 -1.59 18.38 -9.37
C PRO A 65 -1.20 17.92 -7.96
N LEU A 66 -1.52 18.68 -6.91
CA LEU A 66 -1.31 18.25 -5.52
C LEU A 66 -2.08 16.96 -5.22
N TYR A 67 -3.35 16.90 -5.62
CA TYR A 67 -4.17 15.71 -5.41
C TYR A 67 -3.65 14.50 -6.18
N PHE A 68 -3.15 14.68 -7.42
CA PHE A 68 -2.65 13.56 -8.20
C PHE A 68 -1.32 13.00 -7.64
N ILE A 69 -0.35 13.88 -7.38
CA ILE A 69 0.98 13.50 -6.91
C ILE A 69 0.91 13.01 -5.46
N PHE A 70 0.38 13.81 -4.55
CA PHE A 70 0.37 13.45 -3.14
C PHE A 70 -0.78 12.51 -2.78
N GLY A 71 -1.83 12.45 -3.60
CA GLY A 71 -2.92 11.48 -3.48
C GLY A 71 -2.54 10.13 -4.08
N LEU A 72 -2.85 9.97 -5.36
CA LEU A 72 -2.78 8.68 -6.07
C LEU A 72 -1.38 8.08 -6.11
N PHE A 73 -0.35 8.89 -6.41
CA PHE A 73 1.00 8.36 -6.59
C PHE A 73 1.61 7.87 -5.27
N ILE A 74 1.44 8.63 -4.18
CA ILE A 74 1.85 8.16 -2.86
C ILE A 74 1.05 6.91 -2.45
N ASP A 75 -0.27 6.91 -2.70
CA ASP A 75 -1.14 5.78 -2.39
C ASP A 75 -0.69 4.49 -3.06
N PHE A 76 -0.30 4.57 -4.33
CA PHE A 76 0.28 3.46 -5.05
C PHE A 76 1.66 3.05 -4.51
N SER A 77 2.52 4.03 -4.24
CA SER A 77 3.91 3.79 -3.83
C SER A 77 4.03 3.00 -2.53
N TYR A 78 3.22 3.29 -1.50
CA TYR A 78 3.32 2.57 -0.24
C TYR A 78 2.70 1.17 -0.34
N VAL A 79 1.64 0.98 -1.16
CA VAL A 79 1.06 -0.35 -1.38
C VAL A 79 2.09 -1.26 -2.05
N VAL A 80 2.69 -0.79 -3.15
CA VAL A 80 3.72 -1.54 -3.89
C VAL A 80 4.98 -1.71 -3.06
N GLY A 81 5.40 -0.69 -2.31
CA GLY A 81 6.57 -0.74 -1.43
C GLY A 81 6.41 -1.78 -0.32
N THR A 82 5.26 -1.78 0.34
CA THR A 82 4.97 -2.74 1.43
C THR A 82 4.88 -4.17 0.90
N TYR A 83 4.25 -4.35 -0.27
CA TYR A 83 4.23 -5.64 -0.96
C TYR A 83 5.64 -6.13 -1.31
N SER A 84 6.45 -5.27 -1.94
CA SER A 84 7.81 -5.61 -2.38
C SER A 84 8.71 -5.95 -1.18
N PHE A 85 8.57 -5.22 -0.09
CA PHE A 85 9.27 -5.50 1.16
C PHE A 85 8.88 -6.87 1.74
N TYR A 86 7.59 -7.17 1.78
CA TYR A 86 7.08 -8.45 2.27
C TYR A 86 7.55 -9.63 1.40
N VAL A 87 7.44 -9.51 0.08
CA VAL A 87 7.96 -10.51 -0.88
C VAL A 87 9.46 -10.70 -0.69
N GLY A 88 10.23 -9.62 -0.50
CA GLY A 88 11.67 -9.70 -0.26
C GLY A 88 12.04 -10.48 1.00
N ILE A 89 11.28 -10.31 2.10
CA ILE A 89 11.47 -11.10 3.33
C ILE A 89 11.17 -12.58 3.07
N ILE A 90 10.05 -12.88 2.42
CA ILE A 90 9.65 -14.25 2.13
C ILE A 90 10.65 -14.93 1.18
N ALA A 91 11.10 -14.24 0.14
CA ALA A 91 12.11 -14.73 -0.79
C ALA A 91 13.44 -15.07 -0.07
N LYS A 92 13.92 -14.20 0.83
CA LYS A 92 15.10 -14.49 1.66
C LYS A 92 14.89 -15.68 2.61
N LYS A 93 13.68 -15.86 3.14
CA LYS A 93 13.34 -17.00 3.99
C LYS A 93 13.31 -18.30 3.18
N LEU A 94 12.75 -18.27 1.98
CA LEU A 94 12.66 -19.41 1.07
C LEU A 94 14.01 -19.81 0.45
N GLN A 95 14.93 -18.85 0.22
CA GLN A 95 16.30 -19.14 -0.21
C GLN A 95 17.07 -20.05 0.77
N LYS A 96 16.67 -20.09 2.04
CA LYS A 96 17.27 -20.98 3.05
C LYS A 96 16.69 -22.41 3.05
N THR A 97 15.65 -22.66 2.24
CA THR A 97 15.01 -23.97 2.10
C THR A 97 15.21 -24.45 0.66
N GLU A 98 16.07 -25.45 0.47
CA GLU A 98 16.44 -25.98 -0.86
C GLU A 98 15.24 -26.48 -1.69
N GLU A 99 14.11 -26.80 -1.05
CA GLU A 99 12.91 -27.32 -1.71
C GLU A 99 11.99 -26.23 -2.32
N ALA A 100 12.24 -24.94 -2.03
CA ALA A 100 11.35 -23.85 -2.41
C ALA A 100 11.37 -23.46 -3.91
N TRP A 101 12.37 -23.92 -4.66
CA TRP A 101 12.54 -23.65 -6.09
C TRP A 101 12.21 -24.83 -6.99
N LYS A 102 11.48 -25.84 -6.49
CA LYS A 102 10.87 -26.83 -7.38
C LYS A 102 9.73 -26.15 -8.12
N TRP A 103 10.01 -25.72 -9.35
CA TRP A 103 8.97 -25.47 -10.34
C TRP A 103 8.11 -26.73 -10.38
N ILE A 104 6.81 -26.55 -10.18
CA ILE A 104 5.82 -27.61 -10.29
C ILE A 104 6.00 -28.22 -11.69
N TYR A 105 6.50 -29.45 -11.74
CA TYR A 105 6.43 -30.29 -12.93
C TYR A 105 5.12 -31.07 -12.86
#